data_AF-A0A7W7T318-F1
#
_entry.id   AF-A0A7W7T318-F1
#
_cell.length_a   1.000
_cell.length_b   1.000
_cell.length_c   1.000
_cell.angle_alpha   90.00
_cell.angle_beta   90.00
_cell.angle_gamma   90.00
#
_symmetry.space_group_name_H-M   'P 1'
#
loop_
_entity.id
_entity.type
_entity.pdbx_description
1 polymer ?
#
loop_
_entity_poly.entity_id
_entity_poly.type
_entity_poly.pdbx_seq_one_letter_code
_entity_poly.pdbx_strand_id
1 'polypeptide(L)'
;MVNGILWRMRTGAPWRDLPERYGPWKTCYERYRRWAADGTWARLKRQVQGRAEAAGDIDRDAQADSTVVRAHQHAAGARKGG
;
A
#
# COMPACT_ATOMS: atom_id res chain seq x y z
N MET A 1 0.30 -2.70 12.55
CA MET A 1 -0.13 -3.66 11.51
C MET A 1 -0.89 -3.01 10.34
N VAL A 2 -2.19 -2.69 10.41
CA VAL A 2 -2.95 -2.15 9.25
C VAL A 2 -2.36 -0.83 8.75
N ASN A 3 -1.98 0.08 9.67
CA ASN A 3 -1.27 1.31 9.32
C ASN A 3 0.04 1.06 8.56
N GLY A 4 0.73 -0.06 8.83
CA GLY A 4 1.94 -0.45 8.10
C GLY A 4 1.64 -0.91 6.67
N ILE A 5 0.53 -1.62 6.48
CA ILE A 5 0.05 -2.03 5.15
C ILE A 5 -0.34 -0.79 4.34
N LEU A 6 -1.09 0.15 4.94
CA LEU A 6 -1.48 1.40 4.30
C LEU A 6 -0.26 2.28 3.96
N TRP A 7 0.72 2.35 4.85
CA TRP A 7 1.98 3.04 4.58
C TRP A 7 2.71 2.44 3.37
N ARG A 8 2.81 1.11 3.30
CA ARG A 8 3.43 0.42 2.16
C ARG A 8 2.65 0.68 0.87
N MET A 9 1.32 0.64 0.91
CA MET A 9 0.48 0.92 -0.27
C MET A 9 0.68 2.36 -0.77
N ARG A 10 0.77 3.32 0.14
CA ARG A 10 0.95 4.74 -0.20
C ARG A 10 2.34 5.04 -0.76
N THR A 11 3.38 4.38 -0.24
CA THR A 11 4.78 4.69 -0.59
C THR A 11 5.34 3.80 -1.70
N GLY A 12 4.77 2.62 -1.91
CA GLY A 12 5.32 1.60 -2.80
C GLY A 12 6.63 0.97 -2.30
N ALA A 13 7.12 1.36 -1.12
CA ALA A 13 8.39 0.89 -0.59
C ALA A 13 8.41 -0.64 -0.40
N PRO A 14 9.60 -1.27 -0.48
CA PRO A 14 9.76 -2.68 -0.13
C PRO A 14 9.24 -2.97 1.28
N TRP A 15 8.65 -4.15 1.49
CA TRP A 15 8.15 -4.54 2.81
C TRP A 15 9.24 -4.51 3.88
N ARG A 16 10.48 -4.84 3.51
CA ARG A 16 11.64 -4.84 4.43
C ARG A 16 11.98 -3.46 4.97
N ASP A 17 11.54 -2.40 4.30
CA ASP A 17 11.80 -1.01 4.66
C ASP A 17 10.64 -0.41 5.48
N LEU A 18 9.71 -1.24 5.93
CA LEU A 18 8.60 -0.80 6.78
C LEU A 18 9.15 -0.17 8.07
N PRO A 19 8.77 1.09 8.40
CA PRO A 19 9.20 1.73 9.64
C PRO A 19 8.80 0.92 10.87
N GLU A 20 9.73 0.77 11.81
CA GLU A 20 9.57 -0.04 13.02
C GLU A 20 8.33 0.33 13.86
N ARG A 21 7.95 1.61 13.86
CA ARG A 21 6.71 2.10 14.50
C ARG A 21 5.43 1.39 14.04
N TYR A 22 5.43 0.75 12.87
CA TYR A 22 4.28 -0.01 12.37
C TYR A 22 4.29 -1.50 12.78
N GLY A 23 5.36 -1.94 13.44
CA GLY A 23 5.62 -3.31 13.87
C GLY A 23 6.37 -4.15 12.82
N PRO A 24 6.55 -5.46 13.08
CA PRO A 24 7.30 -6.34 12.21
C PRO A 24 6.71 -6.41 10.80
N TRP A 25 7.55 -6.23 9.78
CA TRP A 25 7.09 -6.21 8.38
C TRP A 25 6.51 -7.56 7.95
N LYS A 26 7.03 -8.69 8.46
CA LYS A 26 6.52 -10.04 8.15
C LYS A 26 5.07 -10.19 8.56
N THR A 27 4.71 -9.74 9.76
CA THR A 27 3.33 -9.78 10.27
C THR A 27 2.39 -8.93 9.42
N CYS A 28 2.84 -7.73 9.00
CA CYS A 28 2.06 -6.88 8.11
C CYS A 28 1.85 -7.53 6.73
N TYR A 29 2.91 -8.12 6.17
CA TYR A 29 2.88 -8.82 4.89
C TYR A 29 1.96 -10.05 4.92
N GLU A 30 2.09 -10.91 5.92
CA GLU A 30 1.26 -12.12 6.07
C GLU A 30 -0.23 -11.77 6.22
N ARG A 31 -0.54 -10.74 7.01
CA ARG A 31 -1.90 -10.20 7.13
C ARG A 31 -2.42 -9.70 5.79
N TYR A 32 -1.63 -8.87 5.11
CA TYR A 32 -1.98 -8.35 3.79
C TYR A 32 -2.29 -9.49 2.81
N ARG A 33 -1.40 -10.49 2.73
CA ARG A 33 -1.55 -11.64 1.84
C ARG A 33 -2.80 -12.46 2.14
N ARG A 34 -3.07 -12.75 3.42
CA ARG A 34 -4.27 -13.49 3.84
C ARG A 34 -5.55 -12.75 3.45
N TRP A 35 -5.62 -11.45 3.75
CA TRP A 35 -6.78 -10.62 3.45
C TRP A 35 -6.97 -10.34 1.96
N ALA A 36 -5.91 -10.42 1.16
CA ALA A 36 -6.00 -10.39 -0.29
C ALA A 36 -6.61 -11.69 -0.81
N ALA A 37 -6.15 -12.83 -0.31
CA ALA A 37 -6.65 -14.13 -0.72
C ALA A 37 -8.12 -14.39 -0.32
N ASP A 38 -8.54 -13.96 0.87
CA ASP A 38 -9.89 -14.19 1.39
C ASP A 38 -10.92 -13.09 1.03
N GLY A 39 -10.49 -12.09 0.23
CA GLY A 39 -11.32 -10.99 -0.22
C GLY A 39 -11.65 -9.93 0.84
N THR A 40 -11.01 -9.95 2.01
CA THR A 40 -11.23 -8.94 3.07
C THR A 40 -10.94 -7.53 2.57
N TRP A 41 -9.88 -7.32 1.78
CA TRP A 41 -9.60 -5.99 1.23
C TRP A 41 -10.72 -5.47 0.34
N ALA A 42 -11.32 -6.34 -0.48
CA ALA A 42 -12.43 -5.95 -1.34
C ALA A 42 -13.67 -5.58 -0.52
N ARG A 43 -13.97 -6.34 0.55
CA ARG A 43 -15.07 -6.03 1.48
C ARG A 43 -14.85 -4.69 2.19
N LEU A 44 -13.65 -4.46 2.74
CA LEU A 44 -13.29 -3.22 3.42
C LEU A 44 -13.38 -2.02 2.46
N LYS A 45 -12.87 -2.14 1.24
CA LYS A 45 -12.97 -1.10 0.21
C LYS A 45 -14.42 -0.72 -0.05
N ARG A 46 -15.31 -1.70 -0.27
CA ARG A 46 -16.74 -1.43 -0.48
C ARG A 46 -17.39 -0.71 0.70
N GLN A 47 -17.08 -1.11 1.93
CA GLN A 47 -17.64 -0.47 3.12
C GLN A 47 -17.17 0.98 3.28
N VAL A 48 -15.88 1.25 3.05
CA VAL A 48 -15.33 2.61 3.12
C VAL A 48 -15.90 3.48 2.01
N GLN A 49 -15.99 2.95 0.78
CA GLN A 49 -16.63 3.66 -0.34
C GLN A 49 -18.09 3.97 -0.04
N GLY A 50 -18.89 3.01 0.39
CA GLY A 50 -20.30 3.25 0.71
C GLY A 50 -20.51 4.32 1.80
N ARG A 51 -19.60 4.41 2.78
CA ARG A 51 -19.64 5.48 3.79
C ARG A 51 -19.30 6.85 3.19
N ALA A 52 -18.26 6.92 2.36
CA ALA A 52 -17.86 8.15 1.70
C ALA A 52 -18.92 8.62 0.68
N GLU A 53 -19.58 7.71 -0.03
CA GLU A 53 -20.73 8.03 -0.89
C GLU A 53 -21.88 8.63 -0.08
N ALA A 54 -22.24 8.03 1.06
CA ALA A 54 -23.29 8.54 1.93
C ALA A 54 -22.95 9.91 2.54
N ALA A 55 -21.66 10.19 2.74
CA ALA A 55 -21.17 11.47 3.24
C ALA A 55 -21.00 12.54 2.14
N GLY A 56 -21.08 12.16 0.86
CA GLY A 56 -20.80 13.07 -0.27
C GLY A 56 -19.30 13.31 -0.52
N ASP A 57 -18.42 12.48 0.04
CA ASP A 57 -16.96 12.63 -0.02
C ASP A 57 -16.30 12.01 -1.27
N ILE A 58 -17.10 11.50 -2.22
CA ILE A 58 -16.59 10.90 -3.47
C ILE A 58 -17.00 11.76 -4.66
N ASP A 59 -16.01 12.37 -5.29
CA ASP A 59 -16.13 12.94 -6.64
C ASP A 59 -16.06 11.79 -7.67
N ARG A 60 -17.15 11.58 -8.41
CA ARG A 60 -17.25 10.53 -9.43
C ARG A 60 -16.68 10.95 -10.78
N ASP A 61 -16.48 12.25 -10.99
CA ASP A 61 -15.96 12.81 -12.24
C ASP A 61 -14.43 12.98 -12.19
N ALA A 62 -13.83 12.80 -11.01
CA ALA A 62 -12.39 12.77 -10.82
C ALA A 62 -11.74 11.61 -11.61
N GLN A 63 -10.85 11.97 -12.54
CA GLN A 63 -10.01 11.02 -13.28
C GLN A 63 -8.65 10.88 -12.57
N ALA A 64 -8.18 9.65 -12.38
CA ALA A 64 -6.90 9.37 -11.77
C ALA A 64 -6.03 8.54 -12.73
N ASP A 65 -4.92 9.11 -13.18
CA ASP A 65 -3.91 8.42 -13.98
C ASP A 65 -2.65 8.19 -13.16
N SER A 66 -2.08 6.98 -13.27
CA SER A 66 -0.79 6.65 -12.65
C SER A 66 0.26 6.39 -13.72
N THR A 67 1.49 6.88 -13.51
CA THR A 67 2.64 6.57 -14.36
C THR A 67 3.66 5.75 -13.56
N VAL A 68 4.14 4.64 -14.15
CA VAL A 68 5.17 3.79 -13.54
C VAL A 68 6.38 3.75 -14.48
N VAL A 69 7.50 4.30 -14.04
CA VAL A 69 8.78 4.20 -14.77
C VAL A 69 9.58 3.04 -14.17
N ARG A 70 9.90 2.03 -14.99
CA ARG A 70 10.81 0.96 -14.56
C ARG A 70 12.24 1.48 -14.53
N ALA A 71 12.91 1.33 -13.39
CA ALA A 71 14.33 1.59 -13.29
C ALA A 71 15.14 0.52 -14.05
N HIS A 72 16.25 0.93 -14.67
CA HIS A 72 17.20 0.01 -15.31
C HIS A 72 17.80 -0.93 -14.25
N GLN A 73 18.18 -2.16 -14.63
CA GLN A 73 18.76 -3.15 -13.71
C GLN A 73 20.05 -2.69 -12.99
N HIS A 74 20.69 -1.63 -13.49
CA HIS A 74 21.90 -1.03 -12.91
C HIS A 74 21.62 0.25 -12.09
N ALA A 75 20.35 0.58 -11.83
CA ALA A 75 19.97 1.78 -11.07
C ALA A 75 20.18 1.64 -9.55
N ALA A 76 20.47 0.44 -9.05
CA ALA A 76 20.90 0.25 -7.66
C ALA A 76 22.33 0.79 -7.52
N GLY A 77 22.47 2.03 -7.02
CA GLY A 77 23.76 2.71 -6.88
C GLY A 77 24.82 1.89 -6.14
N ALA A 78 26.09 2.25 -6.37
CA ALA A 78 27.25 1.57 -5.78
C ALA A 78 27.22 1.58 -4.24
N ARG A 79 27.67 0.48 -3.61
CA ARG A 79 27.85 0.42 -2.14
C ARG A 79 28.85 1.50 -1.70
N LYS A 80 28.46 2.36 -0.75
CA LYS A 80 29.39 3.25 -0.04
C LYS A 80 30.17 2.40 0.97
N GLY A 81 31.42 2.09 0.67
CA GLY A 81 32.38 1.55 1.63
C GLY A 81 32.87 2.67 2.54
N GLY A 82 32.86 2.42 3.84
CA GLY A 82 33.58 3.22 4.84
C GLY A 82 35.00 2.70 5.03
#